data_AF-X0W6R9-F1
#
_entry.id   AF-X0W6R9-F1
#
_cell.length_a   1.000
_cell.length_b   1.000
_cell.length_c   1.000
_cell.angle_alpha   90.00
_cell.angle_beta   90.00
_cell.angle_gamma   90.00
#
_symmetry.space_group_name_H-M   'P 1'
#
loop_
_entity.id
_entity.type
_entity.pdbx_description
1 polymer ?
#
loop_
_entity_poly.entity_id
_entity_poly.type
_entity_poly.pdbx_seq_one_letter_code
_entity_poly.pdbx_strand_id
1 'polypeptide(L)'
;NTWDEFQTMIQSEYNRAMAFLKLEEHKNRDLPDFKLTSSEEENLQRQKKTAAKIMEFLREKEIITVPEDLPPLPPEQYPRTWGISAYLRPNYRGYFEQTNDREPMTNVLHVIFGHYYVGGRKIWYQEGDIRPIRGEIRLFDMHEARSEALAFGIEEWLMQAGLFDERPRSREITYIWLAFRTARALSDLRMHSNEYTLADGIRNFSEGIPYPWAEADGDAVWWDIEETLRAPGHSSNYIVGKNMIQQLMAERSRQLGDDFTF
;
A
#
# COMPACT_ATOMS: atom_id res chain seq x y z
N ASN A 1 20.91 0.40 -10.11
CA ASN A 1 19.81 0.87 -10.96
C ASN A 1 20.04 2.32 -11.37
N THR A 2 19.86 2.67 -12.64
CA THR A 2 19.93 4.03 -13.19
C THR A 2 18.56 4.72 -13.14
N TRP A 3 18.52 6.02 -13.46
CA TRP A 3 17.25 6.76 -13.58
C TRP A 3 16.34 6.15 -14.66
N ASP A 4 16.88 5.81 -15.84
CA ASP A 4 16.12 5.19 -16.94
C ASP A 4 15.53 3.83 -16.52
N GLU A 5 16.27 3.05 -15.73
CA GLU A 5 15.80 1.78 -15.20
C GLU A 5 14.65 1.98 -14.21
N PHE A 6 14.73 2.99 -13.33
CA PHE A 6 13.64 3.34 -12.41
C PHE A 6 12.40 3.78 -13.18
N GLN A 7 12.55 4.70 -14.13
CA GLN A 7 11.44 5.17 -14.95
C GLN A 7 10.78 4.00 -15.69
N THR A 8 11.58 3.12 -16.30
CA THR A 8 11.07 1.96 -17.04
C THR A 8 10.30 1.00 -16.13
N MET A 9 10.85 0.65 -14.97
CA MET A 9 10.20 -0.23 -13.99
C MET A 9 8.89 0.37 -13.48
N ILE A 10 8.90 1.64 -13.09
CA ILE A 10 7.70 2.31 -12.55
C ILE A 10 6.64 2.47 -13.63
N GLN A 11 7.02 2.86 -14.85
CA GLN A 11 6.09 2.98 -15.96
C GLN A 11 5.46 1.62 -16.32
N SER A 12 6.24 0.54 -16.27
CA SER A 12 5.74 -0.81 -16.49
C SER A 12 4.72 -1.21 -15.41
N GLU A 13 5.01 -0.94 -14.13
CA GLU A 13 4.07 -1.22 -13.03
C GLU A 13 2.80 -0.35 -13.12
N TYR A 14 2.91 0.93 -13.52
CA TYR A 14 1.75 1.79 -13.78
C TYR A 14 0.85 1.21 -14.87
N ASN A 15 1.44 0.86 -16.02
CA ASN A 15 0.70 0.29 -17.15
C ASN A 15 -0.01 -1.01 -16.74
N ARG A 16 0.68 -1.85 -15.96
CA ARG A 16 0.11 -3.10 -15.44
C ARG A 16 -1.03 -2.85 -14.46
N ALA A 17 -0.88 -1.91 -13.54
CA ALA A 17 -1.93 -1.53 -12.59
C ALA A 17 -3.20 -1.06 -13.32
N MET A 18 -3.05 -0.17 -14.30
CA MET A 18 -4.17 0.33 -15.10
C MET A 18 -4.84 -0.77 -15.92
N ALA A 19 -4.06 -1.62 -16.59
CA ALA A 19 -4.59 -2.73 -17.37
C ALA A 19 -5.34 -3.74 -16.49
N PHE A 20 -4.74 -4.14 -15.36
CA PHE A 20 -5.32 -5.14 -14.48
C PHE A 20 -6.54 -4.61 -13.71
N LEU A 21 -6.56 -3.32 -13.38
CA LEU A 21 -7.76 -2.66 -12.89
C LEU A 21 -8.93 -2.84 -13.87
N LYS A 22 -8.73 -2.57 -15.16
CA LYS A 22 -9.79 -2.74 -16.17
C LYS A 22 -10.19 -4.20 -16.40
N LEU A 23 -9.27 -5.14 -16.24
CA LEU A 23 -9.60 -6.57 -16.28
C LEU A 23 -10.44 -7.00 -15.07
N GLU A 24 -10.09 -6.57 -13.86
CA GLU A 24 -10.87 -6.87 -12.65
C GLU A 24 -12.26 -6.20 -12.69
N GLU A 25 -12.35 -4.93 -13.13
CA GLU A 25 -13.63 -4.24 -13.36
C GLU A 25 -14.51 -5.00 -14.37
N HIS A 26 -13.92 -5.44 -15.48
CA HIS A 26 -14.65 -6.23 -16.47
C HIS A 26 -15.14 -7.55 -15.86
N LYS A 27 -14.28 -8.26 -15.13
CA LYS A 27 -14.62 -9.52 -14.45
C LYS A 27 -15.72 -9.34 -13.40
N ASN A 28 -15.71 -8.23 -12.68
CA ASN A 28 -16.59 -7.94 -11.56
C ASN A 28 -17.83 -7.10 -11.94
N ARG A 29 -18.03 -6.79 -13.22
CA ARG A 29 -19.12 -5.90 -13.72
C ARG A 29 -20.53 -6.31 -13.28
N ASP A 30 -20.75 -7.60 -13.05
CA ASP A 30 -22.05 -8.17 -12.66
C ASP A 30 -22.22 -8.27 -11.14
N LEU A 31 -21.21 -7.88 -10.35
CA LEU A 31 -21.28 -7.82 -8.89
C LEU A 31 -21.93 -6.51 -8.41
N PRO A 32 -22.59 -6.50 -7.24
CA PRO A 32 -23.06 -5.25 -6.62
C PRO A 32 -21.91 -4.26 -6.42
N ASP A 33 -22.19 -2.97 -6.61
CA ASP A 33 -21.21 -1.90 -6.37
C ASP A 33 -20.81 -1.79 -4.88
N PHE A 34 -19.72 -1.09 -4.58
CA PHE A 34 -19.23 -0.90 -3.22
C PHE A 34 -20.27 -0.22 -2.34
N LYS A 35 -20.53 -0.81 -1.17
CA LYS A 35 -21.25 -0.12 -0.10
C LYS A 35 -20.28 0.79 0.65
N LEU A 36 -20.48 2.10 0.47
CA LEU A 36 -19.75 3.10 1.24
C LEU A 36 -20.11 3.01 2.71
N THR A 37 -19.09 3.11 3.56
CA THR A 37 -19.28 3.23 5.00
C THR A 37 -20.01 4.53 5.33
N SER A 38 -20.97 4.44 6.25
CA SER A 38 -21.91 5.53 6.59
C SER A 38 -21.72 6.10 8.01
N SER A 39 -20.90 5.47 8.85
CA SER A 39 -20.61 5.92 10.21
C SER A 39 -19.22 5.51 10.69
N GLU A 40 -18.73 6.19 11.73
CA GLU A 40 -17.48 5.84 12.43
C GLU A 40 -17.51 4.42 12.99
N GLU A 41 -18.61 4.05 13.65
CA GLU A 41 -18.77 2.70 14.19
C GLU A 41 -18.73 1.63 13.09
N GLU A 42 -19.47 1.82 11.99
CA GLU A 42 -19.42 0.88 10.86
C GLU A 42 -17.99 0.77 10.32
N ASN A 43 -17.25 1.88 10.26
CA ASN A 43 -15.89 1.89 9.77
C ASN A 43 -14.91 1.12 10.67
N LEU A 44 -14.92 1.42 11.98
CA LEU A 44 -14.09 0.74 12.97
C LEU A 44 -14.35 -0.77 12.94
N GLN A 45 -15.63 -1.19 12.86
CA GLN A 45 -16.00 -2.59 12.75
C GLN A 45 -15.50 -3.23 11.45
N ARG A 46 -15.61 -2.55 10.30
CA ARG A 46 -15.10 -3.05 9.01
C ARG A 46 -13.59 -3.23 9.02
N GLN A 47 -12.84 -2.26 9.56
CA GLN A 47 -11.38 -2.35 9.65
C GLN A 47 -10.94 -3.44 10.63
N LYS A 48 -11.57 -3.53 11.82
CA LYS A 48 -11.32 -4.60 12.79
C LYS A 48 -11.55 -6.00 12.19
N LYS A 49 -12.69 -6.22 11.52
CA LYS A 49 -12.99 -7.50 10.84
C LYS A 49 -11.99 -7.83 9.75
N THR A 50 -11.53 -6.81 9.02
CA THR A 50 -10.55 -6.96 7.94
C THR A 50 -9.17 -7.32 8.49
N ALA A 51 -8.72 -6.63 9.55
CA ALA A 51 -7.47 -6.96 10.22
C ALA A 51 -7.49 -8.40 10.77
N ALA A 52 -8.58 -8.81 11.43
CA ALA A 52 -8.75 -10.17 11.91
C ALA A 52 -8.67 -11.21 10.79
N LYS A 53 -9.38 -11.00 9.67
CA LYS A 53 -9.32 -11.89 8.49
C LYS A 53 -7.91 -12.00 7.91
N ILE A 54 -7.16 -10.89 7.85
CA ILE A 54 -5.77 -10.92 7.37
C ILE A 54 -4.91 -11.75 8.32
N MET A 55 -4.98 -11.51 9.63
CA MET A 55 -4.17 -12.26 10.61
C MET A 55 -4.51 -13.76 10.61
N GLU A 56 -5.79 -14.11 10.45
CA GLU A 56 -6.24 -15.50 10.27
C GLU A 56 -5.64 -16.12 9.01
N PHE A 57 -5.77 -15.45 7.86
CA PHE A 57 -5.20 -15.92 6.60
C PHE A 57 -3.67 -16.13 6.68
N LEU A 58 -2.93 -15.20 7.32
CA LEU A 58 -1.48 -15.33 7.50
C LEU A 58 -1.10 -16.59 8.29
N ARG A 59 -1.88 -16.94 9.33
CA ARG A 59 -1.70 -18.16 10.11
C ARG A 59 -2.06 -19.40 9.31
N GLU A 60 -3.23 -19.42 8.68
CA GLU A 60 -3.75 -20.58 7.95
C GLU A 60 -2.93 -20.94 6.71
N LYS A 61 -2.37 -19.94 6.03
CA LYS A 61 -1.56 -20.13 4.83
C LYS A 61 -0.07 -20.18 5.11
N GLU A 62 0.33 -20.15 6.39
CA GLU A 62 1.72 -20.24 6.83
C GLU A 62 2.66 -19.20 6.17
N ILE A 63 2.11 -18.02 5.82
CA ILE A 63 2.84 -16.95 5.10
C ILE A 63 3.99 -16.39 5.95
N ILE A 64 3.73 -16.21 7.24
CA ILE A 64 4.68 -15.72 8.22
C ILE A 64 4.25 -16.19 9.61
N THR A 65 5.21 -16.45 10.48
CA THR A 65 4.91 -16.79 11.87
C THR A 65 4.26 -15.60 12.58
N VAL A 66 2.99 -15.75 12.96
CA VAL A 66 2.28 -14.79 13.79
C VAL A 66 2.35 -15.23 15.26
N PRO A 67 2.91 -14.42 16.19
CA PRO A 67 2.94 -14.77 17.61
C PRO A 67 1.54 -15.02 18.17
N GLU A 68 1.38 -15.98 19.08
CA GLU A 68 0.08 -16.30 19.70
C GLU A 68 -0.43 -15.17 20.60
N ASP A 69 0.50 -14.45 21.23
CA ASP A 69 0.26 -13.35 22.15
C ASP A 69 0.25 -11.97 21.47
N LEU A 70 0.42 -11.92 20.14
CA LEU A 70 0.30 -10.67 19.39
C LEU A 70 -1.11 -10.10 19.58
N PRO A 71 -1.26 -8.86 20.11
CA PRO A 71 -2.58 -8.27 20.25
C PRO A 71 -3.26 -8.08 18.89
N PRO A 72 -4.57 -7.75 18.85
CA PRO A 72 -5.18 -7.27 17.62
C PRO A 72 -4.53 -5.95 17.16
N LEU A 73 -4.55 -5.67 15.86
CA LEU A 73 -4.16 -4.36 15.32
C LEU A 73 -4.93 -3.25 16.08
N PRO A 74 -4.22 -2.32 16.76
CA PRO A 74 -4.87 -1.29 17.56
C PRO A 74 -5.72 -0.35 16.70
N PRO A 75 -6.93 0.03 17.13
CA PRO A 75 -7.81 0.90 16.36
C PRO A 75 -7.17 2.23 15.94
N GLU A 76 -6.30 2.80 16.77
CA GLU A 76 -5.55 4.02 16.48
C GLU A 76 -4.56 3.88 15.31
N GLN A 77 -4.16 2.65 14.97
CA GLN A 77 -3.28 2.36 13.83
C GLN A 77 -4.05 2.01 12.56
N TYR A 78 -5.38 1.95 12.61
CA TYR A 78 -6.17 1.69 11.42
C TYR A 78 -5.92 2.75 10.34
N PRO A 79 -5.87 2.38 9.05
CA PRO A 79 -5.51 3.32 7.97
C PRO A 79 -6.39 4.57 7.90
N ARG A 80 -7.63 4.50 8.43
CA ARG A 80 -8.54 5.66 8.51
C ARG A 80 -8.27 6.62 9.67
N THR A 81 -7.40 6.29 10.62
CA THR A 81 -6.98 7.21 11.68
C THR A 81 -6.07 8.31 11.12
N TRP A 82 -5.39 8.07 10.00
CA TRP A 82 -4.60 9.04 9.25
C TRP A 82 -5.46 9.94 8.32
N GLY A 83 -6.72 9.53 8.07
CA GLY A 83 -7.73 10.23 7.25
C GLY A 83 -8.88 10.83 8.08
N ILE A 84 -8.55 11.47 9.21
CA ILE A 84 -9.53 12.12 10.12
C ILE A 84 -10.41 13.17 9.42
N SER A 85 -10.07 13.57 8.19
CA SER A 85 -10.77 14.59 7.41
C SER A 85 -12.24 14.23 7.13
N ALA A 86 -12.59 12.97 6.92
CA ALA A 86 -13.93 12.55 6.48
C ALA A 86 -15.06 12.90 7.46
N TYR A 87 -14.81 12.80 8.77
CA TYR A 87 -15.82 13.07 9.80
C TYR A 87 -15.82 14.55 10.23
N LEU A 88 -14.71 15.24 10.03
CA LEU A 88 -14.61 16.68 10.22
C LEU A 88 -15.16 17.46 9.01
N ARG A 89 -15.15 16.85 7.81
CA ARG A 89 -15.62 17.41 6.53
C ARG A 89 -16.63 16.45 5.89
N PRO A 90 -17.89 16.40 6.36
CA PRO A 90 -18.89 15.42 5.90
C PRO A 90 -19.20 15.47 4.40
N ASN A 91 -18.88 16.58 3.72
CA ASN A 91 -19.10 16.77 2.29
C ASN A 91 -17.84 16.55 1.43
N TYR A 92 -16.71 16.14 2.04
CA TYR A 92 -15.45 15.91 1.34
C TYR A 92 -14.98 14.47 1.57
N ARG A 93 -14.59 13.81 0.49
CA ARG A 93 -14.01 12.47 0.52
C ARG A 93 -12.71 12.46 -0.30
N GLY A 94 -11.58 12.62 0.38
CA GLY A 94 -10.26 12.54 -0.22
C GLY A 94 -9.93 11.12 -0.67
N TYR A 95 -8.80 10.96 -1.35
CA TYR A 95 -8.39 9.70 -1.96
C TYR A 95 -8.38 8.52 -0.98
N PHE A 96 -7.82 8.72 0.21
CA PHE A 96 -7.77 7.70 1.26
C PHE A 96 -9.19 7.30 1.68
N GLU A 97 -10.08 8.25 1.90
CA GLU A 97 -11.47 7.93 2.24
C GLU A 97 -12.21 7.25 1.09
N GLN A 98 -11.96 7.65 -0.18
CA GLN A 98 -12.56 7.01 -1.35
C GLN A 98 -12.24 5.51 -1.41
N THR A 99 -11.02 5.12 -1.07
CA THR A 99 -10.63 3.72 -1.07
C THR A 99 -11.13 3.00 0.20
N ASN A 100 -10.79 3.50 1.39
CA ASN A 100 -11.07 2.83 2.67
C ASN A 100 -12.57 2.73 2.99
N ASP A 101 -13.39 3.72 2.61
CA ASP A 101 -14.84 3.65 2.83
C ASP A 101 -15.52 2.64 1.91
N ARG A 102 -14.93 2.36 0.73
CA ARG A 102 -15.41 1.36 -0.23
C ARG A 102 -14.99 -0.03 0.18
N GLU A 103 -13.70 -0.24 0.42
CA GLU A 103 -13.15 -1.53 0.83
C GLU A 103 -11.78 -1.38 1.51
N PRO A 104 -11.65 -1.74 2.80
CA PRO A 104 -10.43 -1.48 3.56
C PRO A 104 -9.33 -2.53 3.40
N MET A 105 -9.57 -3.68 2.74
CA MET A 105 -8.63 -4.81 2.68
C MET A 105 -7.20 -4.41 2.31
N THR A 106 -7.02 -3.71 1.18
CA THR A 106 -5.69 -3.33 0.67
C THR A 106 -4.92 -2.49 1.69
N ASN A 107 -5.56 -1.46 2.25
CA ASN A 107 -4.86 -0.51 3.10
C ASN A 107 -4.64 -1.08 4.52
N VAL A 108 -5.58 -1.85 5.06
CA VAL A 108 -5.37 -2.56 6.34
C VAL A 108 -4.22 -3.57 6.20
N LEU A 109 -4.14 -4.26 5.06
CA LEU A 109 -3.03 -5.17 4.77
C LEU A 109 -1.69 -4.43 4.69
N HIS A 110 -1.65 -3.28 4.01
CA HIS A 110 -0.49 -2.40 3.98
C HIS A 110 -0.05 -2.01 5.40
N VAL A 111 -0.99 -1.55 6.23
CA VAL A 111 -0.72 -1.20 7.64
C VAL A 111 -0.18 -2.40 8.42
N ILE A 112 -0.75 -3.60 8.27
CA ILE A 112 -0.26 -4.78 8.98
C ILE A 112 1.23 -5.02 8.70
N PHE A 113 1.71 -4.84 7.46
CA PHE A 113 3.12 -5.09 7.15
C PHE A 113 4.03 -3.86 7.26
N GLY A 114 3.49 -2.66 7.14
CA GLY A 114 4.27 -1.41 7.11
C GLY A 114 4.22 -0.59 8.40
N HIS A 115 3.13 -0.71 9.16
CA HIS A 115 2.78 0.26 10.22
C HIS A 115 2.12 -0.34 11.46
N TYR A 116 2.01 -1.67 11.57
CA TYR A 116 1.51 -2.29 12.79
C TYR A 116 2.64 -2.33 13.82
N TYR A 117 2.69 -1.25 14.60
CA TYR A 117 3.69 -1.00 15.62
C TYR A 117 3.28 -1.59 16.97
N VAL A 118 4.22 -2.30 17.59
CA VAL A 118 4.07 -2.94 18.93
C VAL A 118 4.93 -2.27 20.01
N GLY A 119 5.62 -1.19 19.66
CA GLY A 119 6.42 -0.39 20.57
C GLY A 119 7.34 0.57 19.83
N GLY A 120 7.13 1.87 20.01
CA GLY A 120 7.80 2.89 19.18
C GLY A 120 7.52 2.65 17.69
N ARG A 121 8.57 2.55 16.87
CA ARG A 121 8.49 2.19 15.44
C ARG A 121 8.81 0.72 15.13
N LYS A 122 8.74 -0.17 16.13
CA LYS A 122 8.99 -1.60 15.93
C LYS A 122 7.74 -2.26 15.33
N ILE A 123 7.89 -2.85 14.15
CA ILE A 123 6.80 -3.60 13.50
C ILE A 123 6.62 -4.95 14.20
N TRP A 124 5.38 -5.44 14.32
CA TRP A 124 5.04 -6.67 15.04
C TRP A 124 5.92 -7.89 14.70
N TYR A 125 6.27 -8.12 13.43
CA TYR A 125 7.12 -9.26 13.03
C TYR A 125 8.62 -9.07 13.38
N GLN A 126 8.98 -7.92 13.94
CA GLN A 126 10.31 -7.62 14.48
C GLN A 126 10.33 -7.70 16.02
N GLU A 127 9.18 -7.92 16.64
CA GLU A 127 9.07 -8.10 18.08
C GLU A 127 9.92 -9.28 18.56
N GLY A 128 10.57 -9.11 19.71
CA GLY A 128 11.46 -10.14 20.26
C GLY A 128 12.84 -10.25 19.58
N ASP A 129 13.17 -9.45 18.56
CA ASP A 129 14.54 -9.42 18.01
C ASP A 129 15.52 -8.85 19.05
N ILE A 130 16.48 -9.67 19.48
CA ILE A 130 17.51 -9.32 20.48
C ILE A 130 18.87 -8.96 19.86
N ARG A 131 18.98 -8.94 18.53
CA ARG A 131 20.26 -8.64 17.86
C ARG A 131 20.61 -7.17 18.08
N PRO A 132 21.84 -6.81 18.51
CA PRO A 132 22.17 -5.45 18.95
C PRO A 132 21.87 -4.31 17.97
N ILE A 133 21.82 -4.60 16.66
CA ILE A 133 21.59 -3.61 15.60
C ILE A 133 20.18 -3.70 14.99
N ARG A 134 19.48 -4.85 15.12
CA ARG A 134 18.17 -5.09 14.49
C ARG A 134 17.02 -5.06 15.50
N GLY A 135 17.30 -5.38 16.76
CA GLY A 135 16.35 -5.30 17.87
C GLY A 135 16.08 -3.89 18.39
N GLU A 136 16.99 -2.96 18.12
CA GLU A 136 16.92 -1.58 18.58
C GLU A 136 16.19 -0.67 17.57
N ILE A 137 15.41 0.28 18.09
CA ILE A 137 14.82 1.36 17.28
C ILE A 137 15.93 2.36 16.94
N ARG A 138 16.15 2.57 15.64
CA ARG A 138 17.18 3.49 15.16
C ARG A 138 16.69 4.94 15.19
N LEU A 139 17.63 5.86 15.38
CA LEU A 139 17.37 7.31 15.36
C LEU A 139 16.86 7.77 13.99
N PHE A 140 17.42 7.23 12.91
CA PHE A 140 16.99 7.50 11.54
C PHE A 140 16.14 6.36 11.00
N ASP A 141 15.12 6.69 10.20
CA ASP A 141 14.22 5.71 9.58
C ASP A 141 14.84 5.02 8.37
N MET A 142 16.01 4.41 8.57
CA MET A 142 16.74 3.75 7.49
C MET A 142 16.02 2.52 6.92
N HIS A 143 14.96 2.06 7.61
CA HIS A 143 14.20 0.87 7.22
C HIS A 143 12.92 1.21 6.47
N GLU A 144 12.49 2.47 6.47
CA GLU A 144 11.24 2.93 5.84
C GLU A 144 11.12 2.42 4.40
N ALA A 145 12.13 2.69 3.55
CA ALA A 145 12.13 2.24 2.15
C ALA A 145 11.88 0.73 1.99
N ARG A 146 12.43 -0.10 2.88
CA ARG A 146 12.21 -1.55 2.88
C ARG A 146 10.82 -1.90 3.41
N SER A 147 10.37 -1.25 4.47
CA SER A 147 9.06 -1.47 5.09
C SER A 147 7.96 -1.17 4.10
N GLU A 148 8.03 -0.01 3.44
CA GLU A 148 7.08 0.44 2.44
C GLU A 148 7.07 -0.43 1.20
N ALA A 149 8.25 -0.82 0.70
CA ALA A 149 8.37 -1.75 -0.40
C ALA A 149 7.74 -3.12 -0.09
N LEU A 150 7.95 -3.64 1.12
CA LEU A 150 7.36 -4.90 1.56
C LEU A 150 5.85 -4.78 1.70
N ALA A 151 5.36 -3.75 2.40
CA ALA A 151 3.94 -3.50 2.61
C ALA A 151 3.21 -3.34 1.27
N PHE A 152 3.77 -2.54 0.36
CA PHE A 152 3.24 -2.35 -0.99
C PHE A 152 3.25 -3.63 -1.84
N GLY A 153 4.30 -4.45 -1.74
CA GLY A 153 4.36 -5.73 -2.44
C GLY A 153 3.32 -6.73 -1.95
N ILE A 154 3.20 -6.86 -0.63
CA ILE A 154 2.28 -7.80 0.03
C ILE A 154 0.82 -7.56 -0.34
N GLU A 155 0.41 -6.29 -0.57
CA GLU A 155 -0.93 -5.95 -1.04
C GLU A 155 -1.36 -6.79 -2.25
N GLU A 156 -0.46 -6.93 -3.23
CA GLU A 156 -0.72 -7.70 -4.42
C GLU A 156 -0.38 -9.18 -4.26
N TRP A 157 0.71 -9.53 -3.58
CA TRP A 157 1.11 -10.93 -3.48
C TRP A 157 0.10 -11.77 -2.68
N LEU A 158 -0.45 -11.25 -1.58
CA LEU A 158 -1.49 -11.99 -0.84
C LEU A 158 -2.84 -11.96 -1.55
N MET A 159 -3.10 -10.93 -2.35
CA MET A 159 -4.21 -10.94 -3.29
C MET A 159 -4.07 -12.09 -4.31
N GLN A 160 -2.85 -12.40 -4.79
CA GLN A 160 -2.62 -13.57 -5.65
C GLN A 160 -2.66 -14.89 -4.86
N ALA A 161 -2.30 -14.89 -3.58
CA ALA A 161 -2.38 -16.06 -2.71
C ALA A 161 -3.82 -16.42 -2.25
N GLY A 162 -4.82 -15.62 -2.64
CA GLY A 162 -6.25 -15.91 -2.39
C GLY A 162 -6.88 -15.16 -1.21
N LEU A 163 -6.19 -14.22 -0.56
CA LEU A 163 -6.75 -13.45 0.56
C LEU A 163 -8.04 -12.69 0.18
N PHE A 164 -8.22 -12.40 -1.11
CA PHE A 164 -9.27 -11.53 -1.65
C PHE A 164 -10.43 -12.33 -2.28
N ASP A 165 -10.40 -13.66 -2.24
CA ASP A 165 -11.34 -14.51 -3.00
C ASP A 165 -12.80 -14.30 -2.59
N GLU A 166 -13.05 -14.05 -1.31
CA GLU A 166 -14.40 -13.74 -0.78
C GLU A 166 -14.80 -12.27 -0.97
N ARG A 167 -13.86 -11.41 -1.39
CA ARG A 167 -14.07 -9.97 -1.61
C ARG A 167 -13.47 -9.56 -2.96
N PRO A 168 -14.00 -10.08 -4.08
CA PRO A 168 -13.37 -9.91 -5.40
C PRO A 168 -13.19 -8.44 -5.81
N ARG A 169 -14.08 -7.54 -5.41
CA ARG A 169 -13.93 -6.10 -5.66
C ARG A 169 -12.79 -5.44 -4.90
N SER A 170 -12.27 -6.04 -3.81
CA SER A 170 -11.05 -5.55 -3.14
C SER A 170 -9.86 -5.49 -4.11
N ARG A 171 -9.85 -6.34 -5.15
CA ARG A 171 -8.78 -6.37 -6.17
C ARG A 171 -8.75 -5.10 -7.00
N GLU A 172 -9.92 -4.52 -7.30
CA GLU A 172 -10.03 -3.21 -7.98
C GLU A 172 -9.38 -2.12 -7.13
N ILE A 173 -9.69 -2.07 -5.82
CA ILE A 173 -9.07 -1.11 -4.90
C ILE A 173 -7.55 -1.30 -4.79
N THR A 174 -7.05 -2.54 -4.79
CA THR A 174 -5.60 -2.80 -4.83
C THR A 174 -4.94 -2.21 -6.08
N TYR A 175 -5.52 -2.41 -7.27
CA TYR A 175 -4.95 -1.84 -8.49
C TYR A 175 -5.06 -0.30 -8.55
N ILE A 176 -6.09 0.29 -7.94
CA ILE A 176 -6.20 1.75 -7.79
C ILE A 176 -5.07 2.28 -6.89
N TRP A 177 -4.78 1.62 -5.77
CA TRP A 177 -3.63 1.94 -4.91
C TRP A 177 -2.27 1.76 -5.60
N LEU A 178 -2.10 0.73 -6.43
CA LEU A 178 -0.92 0.56 -7.28
C LEU A 178 -0.76 1.71 -8.27
N ALA A 179 -1.84 2.10 -8.96
CA ALA A 179 -1.83 3.22 -9.89
C ALA A 179 -1.45 4.54 -9.18
N PHE A 180 -1.96 4.76 -7.97
CA PHE A 180 -1.61 5.92 -7.15
C PHE A 180 -0.12 5.98 -6.81
N ARG A 181 0.42 4.92 -6.22
CA ARG A 181 1.84 4.94 -5.81
C ARG A 181 2.78 5.04 -7.02
N THR A 182 2.44 4.41 -8.14
CA THR A 182 3.23 4.50 -9.38
C THR A 182 3.13 5.87 -10.04
N ALA A 183 1.95 6.50 -10.10
CA ALA A 183 1.80 7.88 -10.61
C ALA A 183 2.55 8.90 -9.75
N ARG A 184 2.52 8.73 -8.41
CA ARG A 184 3.31 9.53 -7.47
C ARG A 184 4.81 9.39 -7.75
N ALA A 185 5.29 8.15 -7.92
CA ALA A 185 6.70 7.87 -8.20
C ALA A 185 7.17 8.37 -9.58
N LEU A 186 6.33 8.34 -10.61
CA LEU A 186 6.65 8.95 -11.90
C LEU A 186 6.79 10.47 -11.79
N SER A 187 5.93 11.10 -10.98
CA SER A 187 5.99 12.55 -10.74
C SER A 187 7.25 12.94 -9.95
N ASP A 188 7.60 12.16 -8.91
CA ASP A 188 8.86 12.27 -8.15
C ASP A 188 10.09 12.27 -9.09
N LEU A 189 10.21 11.25 -9.95
CA LEU A 189 11.34 11.16 -10.89
C LEU A 189 11.42 12.32 -11.88
N ARG A 190 10.28 12.78 -12.41
CA ARG A 190 10.23 13.86 -13.41
C ARG A 190 10.45 15.24 -12.79
N MET A 191 10.04 15.44 -11.54
CA MET A 191 10.37 16.66 -10.80
C MET A 191 11.87 16.74 -10.50
N HIS A 192 12.49 15.66 -10.04
CA HIS A 192 13.93 15.65 -9.70
C HIS A 192 14.87 15.59 -10.91
N SER A 193 14.35 15.27 -12.09
CA SER A 193 15.07 15.42 -13.37
C SER A 193 14.87 16.80 -14.02
N ASN A 194 14.11 17.71 -13.38
CA ASN A 194 13.71 19.02 -13.91
C ASN A 194 12.85 18.96 -15.19
N GLU A 195 12.22 17.82 -15.48
CA GLU A 195 11.22 17.73 -16.55
C GLU A 195 9.90 18.36 -16.12
N TYR A 196 9.52 18.20 -14.85
CA TYR A 196 8.29 18.72 -14.26
C TYR A 196 8.59 19.83 -13.26
N THR A 197 7.82 20.92 -13.34
CA THR A 197 7.68 21.83 -12.20
C THR A 197 6.81 21.19 -11.11
N LEU A 198 6.74 21.79 -9.91
CA LEU A 198 5.79 21.33 -8.88
C LEU A 198 4.35 21.28 -9.41
N ALA A 199 3.92 22.32 -10.14
CA ALA A 199 2.58 22.38 -10.73
C ALA A 199 2.35 21.25 -11.76
N ASP A 200 3.38 20.90 -12.54
CA ASP A 200 3.31 19.76 -13.45
C ASP A 200 3.25 18.43 -12.68
N GLY A 201 4.02 18.29 -11.60
CA GLY A 201 4.00 17.12 -10.73
C GLY A 201 2.61 16.84 -10.15
N ILE A 202 1.97 17.86 -9.56
CA ILE A 202 0.59 17.73 -9.05
C ILE A 202 -0.39 17.36 -10.15
N ARG A 203 -0.34 18.08 -11.29
CA ARG A 203 -1.28 17.85 -12.39
C ARG A 203 -1.13 16.42 -12.92
N ASN A 204 0.08 15.99 -13.24
CA ASN A 204 0.34 14.66 -13.78
C ASN A 204 0.04 13.55 -12.77
N PHE A 205 0.29 13.77 -11.48
CA PHE A 205 -0.07 12.81 -10.45
C PHE A 205 -1.58 12.63 -10.36
N SER A 206 -2.32 13.75 -10.26
CA SER A 206 -3.79 13.77 -10.18
C SER A 206 -4.43 13.12 -11.42
N GLU A 207 -3.99 13.51 -12.62
CA GLU A 207 -4.46 12.95 -13.90
C GLU A 207 -4.08 11.48 -14.10
N GLY A 208 -3.01 11.02 -13.44
CA GLY A 208 -2.54 9.63 -13.49
C GLY A 208 -3.43 8.67 -12.71
N ILE A 209 -4.31 9.16 -11.82
CA ILE A 209 -5.22 8.33 -11.03
C ILE A 209 -6.44 7.92 -11.87
N PRO A 210 -6.88 6.65 -11.86
CA PRO A 210 -7.94 6.15 -12.73
C PRO A 210 -9.33 6.76 -12.49
N TYR A 211 -9.53 7.43 -11.36
CA TYR A 211 -10.80 8.00 -10.93
C TYR A 211 -10.59 9.41 -10.38
N PRO A 212 -11.61 10.30 -10.45
CA PRO A 212 -11.54 11.66 -9.92
C PRO A 212 -11.64 11.65 -8.38
N TRP A 213 -10.73 10.96 -7.72
CA TRP A 213 -10.66 10.77 -6.26
C TRP A 213 -9.49 11.51 -5.64
N ALA A 214 -8.58 12.03 -6.46
CA ALA A 214 -7.36 12.72 -6.09
C ALA A 214 -7.27 14.03 -6.88
N GLU A 215 -8.12 15.00 -6.55
CA GLU A 215 -8.13 16.31 -7.18
C GLU A 215 -6.80 17.04 -6.92
N ALA A 216 -6.38 17.91 -7.84
CA ALA A 216 -5.09 18.59 -7.78
C ALA A 216 -4.90 19.45 -6.52
N ASP A 217 -5.98 20.03 -6.00
CA ASP A 217 -6.05 20.79 -4.75
C ASP A 217 -6.44 19.95 -3.53
N GLY A 218 -6.59 18.63 -3.70
CA GLY A 218 -6.92 17.70 -2.63
C GLY A 218 -5.74 17.46 -1.69
N ASP A 219 -6.05 17.31 -0.40
CA ASP A 219 -5.05 17.15 0.68
C ASP A 219 -4.03 16.03 0.39
N ALA A 220 -4.50 14.88 -0.13
CA ALA A 220 -3.63 13.74 -0.45
C ALA A 220 -2.62 14.07 -1.54
N VAL A 221 -3.08 14.66 -2.66
CA VAL A 221 -2.21 15.02 -3.79
C VAL A 221 -1.17 16.03 -3.38
N TRP A 222 -1.60 17.06 -2.64
CA TRP A 222 -0.71 18.13 -2.22
C TRP A 222 0.35 17.62 -1.23
N TRP A 223 -0.07 16.86 -0.21
CA TRP A 223 0.83 16.25 0.77
C TRP A 223 1.86 15.34 0.11
N ASP A 224 1.40 14.43 -0.76
CA ASP A 224 2.26 13.44 -1.41
C ASP A 224 3.29 14.09 -2.34
N ILE A 225 2.88 15.06 -3.16
CA ILE A 225 3.82 15.70 -4.09
C ILE A 225 4.77 16.65 -3.36
N GLU A 226 4.31 17.36 -2.33
CA GLU A 226 5.20 18.15 -1.48
C GLU A 226 6.21 17.25 -0.74
N GLU A 227 5.80 16.06 -0.29
CA GLU A 227 6.70 15.09 0.33
C GLU A 227 7.82 14.66 -0.62
N THR A 228 7.52 14.42 -1.90
CA THR A 228 8.57 14.04 -2.87
C THR A 228 9.68 15.09 -3.00
N LEU A 229 9.37 16.38 -2.81
CA LEU A 229 10.38 17.45 -2.78
C LEU A 229 11.23 17.43 -1.51
N ARG A 230 10.65 17.01 -0.38
CA ARG A 230 11.34 16.93 0.92
C ARG A 230 12.08 15.60 1.12
N ALA A 231 11.68 14.55 0.41
CA ALA A 231 12.25 13.21 0.49
C ALA A 231 12.47 12.62 -0.92
N PRO A 232 13.49 13.11 -1.68
CA PRO A 232 13.74 12.66 -3.04
C PRO A 232 13.92 11.15 -3.15
N GLY A 233 13.19 10.52 -4.08
CA GLY A 233 13.25 9.07 -4.30
C GLY A 233 12.47 8.23 -3.30
N HIS A 234 11.86 8.82 -2.27
CA HIS A 234 11.02 8.09 -1.31
C HIS A 234 9.87 7.37 -2.00
N SER A 235 9.13 8.06 -2.88
CA SER A 235 8.04 7.46 -3.65
C SER A 235 8.52 6.36 -4.58
N SER A 236 9.66 6.58 -5.24
CA SER A 236 10.28 5.58 -6.14
C SER A 236 10.71 4.30 -5.41
N ASN A 237 11.13 4.40 -4.14
CA ASN A 237 11.58 3.25 -3.35
C ASN A 237 10.48 2.19 -3.13
N TYR A 238 9.21 2.58 -3.08
CA TYR A 238 8.09 1.64 -2.94
C TYR A 238 8.08 0.65 -4.11
N ILE A 239 8.11 1.18 -5.34
CA ILE A 239 7.98 0.39 -6.56
C ILE A 239 9.27 -0.39 -6.83
N VAL A 240 10.41 0.29 -6.75
CA VAL A 240 11.71 -0.35 -7.01
C VAL A 240 12.01 -1.39 -5.95
N GLY A 241 11.77 -1.08 -4.67
CA GLY A 241 11.96 -2.02 -3.58
C GLY A 241 11.05 -3.24 -3.70
N LYS A 242 9.77 -3.06 -4.07
CA LYS A 242 8.87 -4.18 -4.39
C LYS A 242 9.45 -5.06 -5.49
N ASN A 243 9.93 -4.46 -6.59
CA ASN A 243 10.55 -5.20 -7.69
C ASN A 243 11.81 -5.96 -7.24
N MET A 244 12.64 -5.36 -6.39
CA MET A 244 13.81 -6.03 -5.82
C MET A 244 13.43 -7.22 -4.93
N ILE A 245 12.34 -7.12 -4.16
CA ILE A 245 11.83 -8.27 -3.37
C ILE A 245 11.31 -9.35 -4.31
N GLN A 246 10.59 -9.01 -5.38
CA GLN A 246 10.13 -9.98 -6.38
C GLN A 246 11.31 -10.66 -7.09
N GLN A 247 12.39 -9.93 -7.36
CA GLN A 247 13.63 -10.51 -7.88
C GLN A 247 14.20 -11.54 -6.90
N LEU A 248 14.28 -11.20 -5.60
CA LEU A 248 14.74 -12.14 -4.56
C LEU A 248 13.84 -13.38 -4.47
N MET A 249 12.52 -13.21 -4.56
CA MET A 249 11.58 -14.34 -4.58
C MET A 249 11.82 -15.23 -5.80
N ALA A 250 12.01 -14.65 -6.99
CA ALA A 250 12.29 -15.41 -8.20
C ALA A 250 13.63 -16.15 -8.15
N GLU A 251 14.68 -15.51 -7.61
CA GLU A 251 15.99 -16.15 -7.39
C GLU A 251 15.91 -17.27 -6.37
N ARG A 252 15.20 -17.06 -5.25
CA ARG A 252 15.01 -18.06 -4.21
C ARG A 252 14.18 -19.25 -4.69
N SER A 253 13.14 -19.00 -5.49
CA SER A 253 12.34 -20.04 -6.14
C SER A 253 13.20 -20.91 -7.05
N ARG A 254 14.08 -20.33 -7.87
CA ARG A 254 15.03 -21.11 -8.70
C ARG A 254 16.02 -21.91 -7.86
N GLN A 255 16.46 -21.37 -6.73
CA GLN A 255 17.41 -22.05 -5.84
C GLN A 255 16.79 -23.28 -5.16
N LEU A 256 15.52 -23.18 -4.76
CA LEU A 256 14.83 -24.23 -4.00
C LEU A 256 14.05 -25.22 -4.89
N GLY A 257 13.65 -24.82 -6.09
CA GLY A 257 12.82 -25.66 -6.96
C GLY A 257 11.51 -26.05 -6.26
N ASP A 258 11.23 -27.35 -6.21
CA ASP A 258 10.02 -27.91 -5.59
C ASP A 258 9.97 -27.69 -4.06
N ASP A 259 11.10 -27.38 -3.42
CA ASP A 259 11.18 -27.08 -1.98
C ASP A 259 10.82 -25.61 -1.66
N PHE A 260 10.49 -24.78 -2.67
CA PHE A 260 10.10 -23.40 -2.43
C PHE A 260 8.73 -23.32 -1.76
N THR A 261 8.69 -22.70 -0.59
CA THR A 261 7.47 -22.25 0.07
C THR A 261 7.40 -20.73 0.05
N PHE A 262 6.20 -20.18 -0.17
CA PHE A 262 5.96 -18.75 -0.16
C PHE A 262 6.10 -18.17 1.25
#